data_AF-A0A183UPM1-F1
#
_entry.id   AF-A0A183UPM1-F1
#
_cell.length_a   1.000
_cell.length_b   1.000
_cell.length_c   1.000
_cell.angle_alpha   90.00
_cell.angle_beta   90.00
_cell.angle_gamma   90.00
#
_symmetry.space_group_name_H-M   'P 1'
#
loop_
_entity.id
_entity.type
_entity.pdbx_description
1 polymer ?
#
loop_
_entity_poly.entity_id
_entity_poly.type
_entity_poly.pdbx_seq_one_letter_code
_entity_poly.pdbx_strand_id
1 'polypeptide(L)'
;MRGPVHSVGRPSSSCSEVANGETLHPLENGRTLQSMNGELSEDLGQPSTMEHRVVRRTAIVYTLSETLRDSSALAYFIQFMDTIGQLNLVKFWLHVESFKASATTVGRSDEALITMTKNDAANIFAKYICTDAPCSIGITEKLRNEVIGE
;
A
#
# COMPACT_ATOMS: atom_id res chain seq x y z
N MET A 1 -36.16 25.18 -44.51
CA MET A 1 -35.22 25.45 -45.62
C MET A 1 -33.82 25.09 -45.10
N ARG A 2 -33.24 23.91 -45.40
CA ARG A 2 -32.29 23.62 -46.52
C ARG A 2 -31.31 24.78 -46.74
N GLY A 3 -29.97 24.69 -46.68
CA GLY A 3 -28.90 23.70 -46.47
C GLY A 3 -27.57 24.51 -46.46
N PRO A 4 -26.36 24.02 -46.79
CA PRO A 4 -25.93 22.66 -47.14
C PRO A 4 -24.68 22.14 -46.37
N VAL A 5 -24.35 20.90 -46.74
CA VAL A 5 -23.30 19.95 -46.31
C VAL A 5 -22.04 20.00 -47.22
N HIS A 6 -21.02 19.20 -46.87
CA HIS A 6 -19.81 18.74 -47.61
C HIS A 6 -18.52 19.50 -47.24
N SER A 7 -17.32 18.91 -47.12
CA SER A 7 -16.78 17.57 -47.45
C SER A 7 -15.49 17.34 -46.61
N VAL A 8 -15.22 16.17 -46.03
CA VAL A 8 -14.43 15.03 -46.56
C VAL A 8 -12.98 15.35 -46.99
N GLY A 9 -12.00 14.62 -46.42
CA GLY A 9 -10.61 14.52 -46.94
C GLY A 9 -9.57 14.29 -45.83
N ARG A 10 -9.32 13.09 -45.26
CA ARG A 10 -8.49 11.94 -45.73
C ARG A 10 -6.96 12.15 -45.51
N PRO A 11 -6.07 11.17 -45.73
CA PRO A 11 -5.47 10.28 -44.72
C PRO A 11 -3.92 10.33 -44.67
N SER A 12 -3.28 9.57 -43.78
CA SER A 12 -1.96 8.95 -44.07
C SER A 12 -1.64 7.77 -43.15
N SER A 13 -1.94 6.58 -43.67
CA SER A 13 -1.20 5.34 -43.45
C SER A 13 0.06 5.33 -44.32
N SER A 14 1.18 4.81 -43.81
CA SER A 14 2.22 4.14 -44.61
C SER A 14 3.10 3.37 -43.62
N CYS A 15 3.00 2.04 -43.55
CA CYS A 15 3.70 1.05 -44.40
C CYS A 15 5.16 0.86 -43.96
N SER A 16 5.77 -0.32 -43.99
CA SER A 16 5.36 -1.73 -44.00
C SER A 16 6.68 -2.54 -44.06
N GLU A 17 6.64 -3.83 -43.68
CA GLU A 17 7.43 -4.93 -44.29
C GLU A 17 8.98 -4.86 -44.21
N VAL A 18 9.79 -5.92 -44.15
CA VAL A 18 9.72 -7.39 -44.14
C VAL A 18 11.17 -7.83 -43.82
N ALA A 19 11.39 -9.04 -43.30
CA ALA A 19 12.34 -10.01 -43.88
C ALA A 19 12.54 -11.22 -42.96
N ASN A 20 12.07 -12.36 -43.46
CA ASN A 20 12.41 -13.70 -42.99
C ASN A 20 13.89 -13.99 -43.28
N GLY A 21 14.52 -14.79 -42.42
CA GLY A 21 15.86 -15.33 -42.63
C GLY A 21 16.01 -16.65 -41.90
N GLU A 22 15.65 -17.73 -42.59
CA GLU A 22 15.94 -19.11 -42.23
C GLU A 22 17.44 -19.38 -42.24
N THR A 23 17.96 -20.21 -41.34
CA THR A 23 19.13 -21.07 -41.61
C THR A 23 19.11 -22.30 -40.69
N LEU A 24 18.94 -23.47 -41.30
CA LEU A 24 19.11 -24.81 -40.75
C LEU A 24 20.55 -25.32 -40.97
N HIS A 25 21.12 -25.94 -39.92
CA HIS A 25 22.01 -27.13 -39.80
C HIS A 25 23.08 -27.48 -40.86
N PRO A 26 24.25 -28.07 -40.47
CA PRO A 26 24.41 -29.54 -40.28
C PRO A 26 25.29 -29.97 -39.07
N LEU A 27 25.02 -31.10 -38.36
CA LEU A 27 25.50 -32.50 -38.57
C LEU A 27 27.01 -32.65 -38.17
N GLU A 28 27.56 -33.64 -37.46
CA GLU A 28 27.23 -35.02 -37.08
C GLU A 28 28.15 -35.46 -35.91
N ASN A 29 27.82 -36.60 -35.28
CA ASN A 29 28.70 -37.67 -34.76
C ASN A 29 28.09 -38.20 -33.43
N GLY A 30 27.54 -39.39 -33.28
CA GLY A 30 27.47 -40.59 -34.13
C GLY A 30 27.49 -41.83 -33.21
N ARG A 31 26.47 -42.70 -33.38
CA ARG A 31 26.41 -44.16 -33.04
C ARG A 31 26.33 -44.51 -31.52
N THR A 32 25.52 -45.46 -31.04
CA THR A 32 25.16 -46.79 -31.56
C THR A 32 23.85 -47.28 -30.93
N LEU A 33 23.01 -47.99 -31.71
CA LEU A 33 21.82 -48.72 -31.27
C LEU A 33 22.16 -49.93 -30.38
N GLN A 34 21.36 -50.19 -29.35
CA GLN A 34 21.08 -51.58 -28.96
C GLN A 34 19.63 -51.80 -28.54
N SER A 35 19.17 -52.98 -28.94
CA SER A 35 17.81 -53.45 -29.13
C SER A 35 17.08 -53.82 -27.82
N MET A 36 15.76 -53.88 -27.95
CA MET A 36 14.77 -54.31 -26.96
C MET A 36 15.05 -55.72 -26.41
N ASN A 37 14.76 -55.93 -25.11
CA ASN A 37 14.05 -57.09 -24.54
C ASN A 37 14.03 -57.01 -23.00
N GLY A 38 12.90 -57.35 -22.36
CA GLY A 38 12.88 -57.80 -20.96
C GLY A 38 11.92 -57.08 -20.01
N GLU A 39 10.65 -57.48 -20.07
CA GLU A 39 9.68 -57.71 -18.99
C GLU A 39 9.87 -57.09 -17.59
N LEU A 40 8.86 -56.31 -17.19
CA LEU A 40 8.12 -56.32 -15.91
C LEU A 40 8.86 -56.80 -14.65
N SER A 41 9.12 -55.86 -13.74
CA SER A 41 8.99 -56.11 -12.29
C SER A 41 8.47 -54.86 -11.59
N GLU A 42 7.53 -55.08 -10.68
CA GLU A 42 6.71 -54.10 -9.97
C GLU A 42 7.54 -53.11 -9.13
N ASP A 43 7.49 -51.83 -9.47
CA ASP A 43 8.10 -50.76 -8.66
C ASP A 43 7.08 -50.23 -7.64
N LEU A 44 7.15 -50.80 -6.43
CA LEU A 44 6.49 -50.27 -5.25
C LEU A 44 7.30 -49.09 -4.68
N GLY A 45 6.93 -47.89 -5.10
CA GLY A 45 6.80 -46.75 -4.19
C GLY A 45 7.84 -45.65 -4.31
N GLN A 46 7.40 -44.50 -4.82
CA GLN A 46 7.64 -43.22 -4.15
C GLN A 46 6.40 -42.33 -4.29
N PRO A 47 5.68 -41.98 -3.21
CA PRO A 47 4.83 -40.80 -3.28
C PRO A 47 5.77 -39.63 -3.53
N SER A 48 5.54 -38.88 -4.60
CA SER A 48 6.10 -37.56 -4.77
C SER A 48 5.56 -36.68 -3.64
N THR A 49 6.18 -36.77 -2.46
CA THR A 49 5.98 -35.82 -1.37
C THR A 49 6.71 -34.55 -1.78
N MET A 50 6.20 -33.88 -2.81
CA MET A 50 6.29 -32.44 -2.85
C MET A 50 5.35 -31.96 -1.75
N GLU A 51 5.82 -32.07 -0.50
CA GLU A 51 5.24 -31.32 0.59
C GLU A 51 5.47 -29.85 0.26
N HIS A 52 4.54 -29.26 -0.49
CA HIS A 52 4.25 -27.86 -0.34
C HIS A 52 3.72 -27.67 1.07
N ARG A 53 4.65 -27.67 2.03
CA ARG A 53 4.42 -27.10 3.35
C ARG A 53 4.05 -25.66 3.07
N VAL A 54 2.74 -25.39 3.00
CA VAL A 54 2.21 -24.05 3.11
C VAL A 54 2.67 -23.59 4.48
N VAL A 55 3.81 -22.89 4.50
CA VAL A 55 4.26 -22.15 5.66
C VAL A 55 3.18 -21.11 5.87
N ARG A 56 2.21 -21.42 6.72
CA ARG A 56 1.34 -20.40 7.29
C ARG A 56 2.29 -19.44 7.98
N ARG A 57 2.49 -18.27 7.37
CA ARG A 57 3.19 -17.15 8.01
C ARG A 57 2.31 -16.72 9.18
N THR A 58 2.42 -17.44 10.29
CA THR A 58 1.72 -17.23 11.57
C THR A 58 2.47 -16.19 12.38
N ALA A 59 2.72 -15.02 11.79
CA ALA A 59 3.24 -13.88 12.51
C ALA A 59 3.24 -12.68 11.56
N ILE A 60 2.07 -12.09 11.36
CA ILE A 60 2.04 -10.66 11.07
C ILE A 60 2.29 -9.96 12.41
N VAL A 61 3.57 -9.81 12.77
CA VAL A 61 3.94 -8.90 13.85
C VAL A 61 3.67 -7.50 13.31
N TYR A 62 2.50 -6.95 13.64
CA TYR A 62 2.23 -5.54 13.40
C TYR A 62 2.66 -4.77 14.63
N THR A 63 3.64 -3.90 14.47
CA THR A 63 3.87 -2.83 15.44
C THR A 63 2.70 -1.86 15.39
N LEU A 64 2.42 -1.18 16.51
CA LEU A 64 1.38 -0.14 16.54
C LEU A 64 1.59 0.90 15.43
N SER A 65 2.84 1.27 15.16
CA SER A 65 3.16 2.23 14.10
C SER A 65 2.81 1.71 12.70
N GLU A 66 3.01 0.43 12.42
CA GLU A 66 2.59 -0.19 11.16
C GLU A 66 1.06 -0.30 11.07
N THR A 67 0.40 -0.71 12.15
CA THR A 67 -1.07 -0.74 12.22
C THR A 67 -1.69 0.62 11.93
N LEU A 68 -1.12 1.69 12.48
CA LEU A 68 -1.63 3.05 12.32
C LEU A 68 -1.40 3.63 10.91
N ARG A 69 -0.47 3.06 10.13
CA ARG A 69 -0.15 3.50 8.76
C ARG A 69 -0.88 2.68 7.68
N ASP A 70 -1.31 1.47 7.99
CA ASP A 70 -2.11 0.62 7.10
C ASP A 70 -3.59 0.99 7.20
N SER A 71 -4.17 1.48 6.11
CA SER A 71 -5.58 1.92 6.06
C SER A 71 -6.58 0.81 6.36
N SER A 72 -6.26 -0.44 6.00
CA SER A 72 -7.12 -1.60 6.27
C SER A 72 -7.04 -1.98 7.74
N ALA A 73 -5.82 -2.08 8.29
CA ALA A 73 -5.61 -2.42 9.69
C ALA A 73 -6.12 -1.33 10.65
N LEU A 74 -5.94 -0.05 10.28
CA LEU A 74 -6.40 1.10 11.04
C LEU A 74 -7.91 1.10 11.25
N ALA A 75 -8.70 0.71 10.25
CA ALA A 75 -10.16 0.64 10.38
C ALA A 75 -10.59 -0.34 11.49
N TYR A 76 -9.98 -1.53 11.52
CA TYR A 76 -10.21 -2.50 12.60
C TYR A 76 -9.69 -2.00 13.95
N PHE A 77 -8.54 -1.32 13.96
CA PHE A 77 -7.99 -0.75 15.18
C PHE A 77 -8.86 0.37 15.74
N ILE A 78 -9.44 1.24 14.91
CA ILE A 78 -10.40 2.26 15.33
C ILE A 78 -11.62 1.60 15.98
N GLN A 79 -12.15 0.52 15.37
CA GLN A 79 -13.25 -0.24 15.95
C GLN A 79 -12.87 -0.82 17.31
N PHE A 80 -11.70 -1.44 17.42
CA PHE A 80 -11.19 -1.96 18.71
C PHE A 80 -11.06 -0.86 19.77
N MET A 81 -10.50 0.31 19.41
CA MET A 81 -10.36 1.43 20.33
C MET A 81 -11.73 1.97 20.78
N ASP A 82 -12.74 1.92 19.91
CA ASP A 82 -14.12 2.26 20.25
C ASP A 82 -14.74 1.26 21.25
N THR A 83 -14.55 -0.05 21.03
CA THR A 83 -15.11 -1.07 21.92
C THR A 83 -14.54 -1.03 23.34
N ILE A 84 -13.30 -0.56 23.51
CA ILE A 84 -12.67 -0.36 24.83
C ILE A 84 -12.86 1.06 25.38
N GLY A 85 -13.65 1.92 24.73
CA GLY A 85 -13.94 3.28 25.19
C GLY A 85 -12.81 4.29 25.01
N GLN A 86 -11.75 3.94 24.30
CA GLN A 86 -10.55 4.76 24.11
C GLN A 86 -10.47 5.42 22.72
N LEU A 87 -11.60 5.60 22.05
CA LEU A 87 -11.68 6.15 20.70
C LEU A 87 -10.99 7.52 20.56
N ASN A 88 -11.00 8.34 21.61
CA ASN A 88 -10.36 9.66 21.58
C ASN A 88 -8.83 9.57 21.42
N LEU A 89 -8.17 8.50 21.87
CA LEU A 89 -6.73 8.33 21.69
C LEU A 89 -6.35 8.16 20.22
N VAL A 90 -7.06 7.29 19.49
CA VAL A 90 -6.79 7.08 18.07
C VAL A 90 -7.21 8.29 17.23
N LYS A 91 -8.30 8.97 17.59
CA LYS A 91 -8.70 10.24 16.94
C LYS A 91 -7.69 11.35 17.16
N PHE A 92 -7.18 11.49 18.39
CA PHE A 92 -6.11 12.44 18.69
C PHE A 92 -4.88 12.18 17.84
N TRP A 93 -4.42 10.92 17.76
CA TRP A 93 -3.28 10.55 16.92
C TRP A 93 -3.50 10.95 15.45
N LEU A 94 -4.67 10.67 14.89
CA LEU A 94 -5.01 11.03 13.50
C LEU A 94 -5.01 12.55 13.28
N HIS A 95 -5.55 13.32 14.23
CA HIS A 95 -5.55 14.78 14.14
C HIS A 95 -4.12 15.33 14.16
N VAL A 96 -3.26 14.80 15.04
CA VAL A 96 -1.85 15.21 15.13
C VAL A 96 -1.08 14.83 13.87
N GLU A 97 -1.29 13.64 13.33
CA GLU A 97 -0.61 13.20 12.11
C GLU A 97 -1.01 14.05 10.90
N SER A 98 -2.30 14.40 10.78
CA SER A 98 -2.79 15.33 9.77
C SER A 98 -2.20 16.74 9.95
N PHE A 99 -2.16 17.24 11.19
CA PHE A 99 -1.56 18.53 11.50
C PHE A 99 -0.08 18.57 11.14
N LYS A 100 0.69 17.53 11.45
CA LYS A 100 2.12 17.41 11.08
C LYS A 100 2.30 17.45 9.57
N ALA A 101 1.49 16.70 8.82
CA ALA A 101 1.55 16.71 7.37
C ALA A 101 1.33 18.13 6.82
N SER A 102 0.30 18.84 7.28
CA SER A 102 0.02 20.23 6.90
C SER A 102 1.12 21.22 7.33
N ALA A 103 1.71 21.03 8.51
CA ALA A 103 2.75 21.93 9.02
C ALA A 103 4.07 21.79 8.23
N THR A 104 4.37 20.60 7.72
CA THR A 104 5.60 20.35 6.94
C THR A 104 5.56 20.91 5.52
N THR A 105 4.36 21.15 4.97
CA THR A 105 4.19 21.70 3.62
C THR A 105 4.23 23.23 3.59
N VAL A 106 4.36 23.89 4.75
CA VAL A 106 4.46 25.35 4.85
C VAL A 106 5.78 25.83 4.21
N GLY A 107 5.72 26.11 2.91
CA GLY A 107 6.60 27.09 2.30
C GLY A 107 6.39 28.42 3.00
N ARG A 108 7.48 29.12 3.30
CA ARG A 108 7.59 30.26 4.25
C ARG A 108 6.74 31.51 3.94
N SER A 109 5.73 31.44 3.07
CA SER A 109 4.99 32.58 2.53
C SER A 109 3.48 32.39 2.34
N ASP A 110 2.90 31.24 2.70
CA ASP A 110 1.44 31.05 2.61
C ASP A 110 0.77 31.39 3.95
N GLU A 111 0.37 32.66 4.10
CA GLU A 111 -0.27 33.17 5.31
C GLU A 111 -1.60 32.46 5.64
N ALA A 112 -2.33 32.00 4.62
CA ALA A 112 -3.56 31.26 4.81
C ALA A 112 -3.24 29.88 5.42
N LEU A 113 -2.24 29.19 4.88
CA LEU A 113 -1.80 27.88 5.39
C LEU A 113 -1.20 27.99 6.80
N ILE A 114 -0.41 29.04 7.08
CA ILE A 114 0.11 29.32 8.42
C ILE A 114 -1.05 29.52 9.40
N THR A 115 -2.06 30.29 9.02
CA THR A 115 -3.24 30.54 9.84
C THR A 115 -4.03 29.26 10.10
N MET A 116 -4.27 28.45 9.07
CA MET A 116 -4.93 27.14 9.21
C MET A 116 -4.15 26.21 10.14
N THR A 117 -2.83 26.13 9.99
CA THR A 117 -1.98 25.29 10.83
C THR A 117 -2.02 25.74 12.30
N LYS A 118 -1.96 27.06 12.56
CA LYS A 118 -2.13 27.60 13.92
C LYS A 118 -3.49 27.27 14.51
N ASN A 119 -4.55 27.41 13.72
CA ASN A 119 -5.91 27.09 14.14
C ASN A 119 -6.06 25.60 14.45
N ASP A 120 -5.50 24.73 13.63
CA ASP A 120 -5.49 23.27 13.87
C ASP A 120 -4.76 22.93 15.17
N ALA A 121 -3.60 23.53 15.43
CA ALA A 121 -2.87 23.34 16.69
C ALA A 121 -3.71 23.75 17.91
N ALA A 122 -4.35 24.92 17.86
CA ALA A 122 -5.22 25.41 18.92
C ALA A 122 -6.43 24.49 19.14
N ASN A 123 -7.05 24.01 18.05
CA ASN A 123 -8.18 23.09 18.13
C ASN A 123 -7.78 21.73 18.71
N ILE A 124 -6.62 21.18 18.34
CA ILE A 124 -6.10 19.92 18.90
C ILE A 124 -5.86 20.09 20.40
N PHE A 125 -5.21 21.18 20.80
CA PHE A 125 -4.96 21.48 22.21
C PHE A 125 -6.26 21.60 23.01
N ALA A 126 -7.19 22.43 22.56
CA ALA A 126 -8.47 22.64 23.25
C ALA A 126 -9.34 21.37 23.29
N LYS A 127 -9.22 20.49 22.29
CA LYS A 127 -10.05 19.29 22.22
C LYS A 127 -9.54 18.14 23.11
N TYR A 128 -8.22 17.99 23.25
CA TYR A 128 -7.63 16.79 23.86
C TYR A 128 -6.68 17.07 25.03
N ILE A 129 -6.09 18.26 25.11
CA ILE A 129 -4.94 18.56 25.97
C ILE A 129 -5.29 19.50 27.13
N CYS A 130 -6.17 20.50 26.92
CA CYS A 130 -6.52 21.45 27.98
C CYS A 130 -7.15 20.77 29.20
N THR A 131 -7.15 21.46 30.35
CA THR A 131 -7.58 20.94 31.65
C THR A 131 -9.00 20.39 31.66
N ASP A 132 -9.87 20.99 30.86
CA ASP A 132 -11.29 20.70 30.72
C ASP A 132 -11.63 20.14 29.32
N ALA A 133 -10.65 19.55 28.64
CA ALA A 133 -10.78 19.07 27.27
C ALA A 133 -12.01 18.13 27.12
N PRO A 134 -12.96 18.43 26.20
CA PRO A 134 -14.19 17.65 26.03
C PRO A 134 -13.93 16.23 25.50
N CYS A 135 -12.76 16.00 24.91
CA CYS A 135 -12.30 14.70 24.45
C CYS A 135 -10.95 14.34 25.08
N SER A 136 -10.73 14.71 26.35
CA SER A 136 -9.46 14.49 27.05
C SER A 136 -8.89 13.08 26.87
N ILE A 137 -7.58 13.01 26.64
CA ILE A 137 -6.83 11.75 26.51
C ILE A 137 -6.14 11.33 27.81
N GLY A 138 -6.45 11.98 28.94
CA GLY A 138 -5.92 11.60 30.26
C GLY A 138 -4.44 11.91 30.48
N ILE A 139 -3.90 12.94 29.82
CA ILE A 139 -2.52 13.38 30.05
C ILE A 139 -2.36 14.07 31.41
N THR A 140 -1.16 13.98 31.99
CA THR A 140 -0.83 14.64 33.26
C THR A 140 -0.65 16.15 33.11
N GLU A 141 -0.85 16.91 34.20
CA GLU A 141 -0.56 18.35 34.26
C GLU A 141 0.87 18.66 33.82
N LYS A 142 1.84 17.82 34.21
CA LYS A 142 3.24 18.00 33.82
C LYS A 142 3.41 18.02 32.30
N LEU A 143 2.87 17.02 31.60
CA LEU A 143 2.94 16.96 30.14
C LEU A 143 2.15 18.10 29.49
N ARG A 144 1.05 18.54 30.10
CA ARG A 144 0.30 19.70 29.62
C ARG A 144 1.13 20.97 29.66
N ASN A 145 1.85 21.21 30.76
CA ASN A 145 2.71 22.39 30.92
C ASN A 145 3.88 22.37 29.93
N GLU A 146 4.46 21.20 29.66
CA GLU A 146 5.51 21.04 28.64
C GLU A 146 5.05 21.46 27.23
N VAL A 147 3.78 21.26 26.88
CA VAL A 147 3.21 21.68 25.59
C VAL A 147 3.01 23.20 25.52
N ILE A 148 2.70 23.84 26.65
CA ILE A 148 2.49 25.30 26.74
C ILE A 148 3.83 26.06 26.76
N GLY A 149 4.90 25.41 27.25
CA GLY A 149 6.25 25.98 27.30
C GLY A 149 6.47 26.91 28.50
N GLU A 150 5.82 26.65 29.63
CA GLU A 150 6.10 27.30 30.92
C GLU A 150 7.22 26.62 31.72
#